data_AF-A0A2P4NLX9-F1
#
_entry.id   AF-A0A2P4NLX9-F1
#
_cell.length_a   1.000
_cell.length_b   1.000
_cell.length_c   1.000
_cell.angle_alpha   90.00
_cell.angle_beta   90.00
_cell.angle_gamma   90.00
#
_symmetry.space_group_name_H-M   'P 1'
#
loop_
_entity.id
_entity.type
_entity.pdbx_description
1 polymer ?
#
loop_
_entity_poly.entity_id
_entity_poly.type
_entity_poly.pdbx_seq_one_letter_code
_entity_poly.pdbx_strand_id
1 'polypeptide(L)' 'MLAYMDEERRDSIIENYGLAKWTRNTLTKKDELLEELAEIRSRGYALDDGERLVGMRGIATPIRHRET' A
#
# COMPACT_ATOMS: atom_id res chain seq x y z
N MET A 1 6.22 1.02 -0.37
CA MET A 1 7.08 -0.04 0.19
C MET A 1 6.42 -1.41 0.08
N LEU A 2 5.23 -1.63 0.67
CA LEU A 2 4.50 -2.90 0.63
C LEU A 2 4.35 -3.52 -0.77
N ALA A 3 4.19 -2.70 -1.81
CA ALA A 3 4.02 -3.17 -3.19
C ALA A 3 5.25 -3.93 -3.73
N TYR A 4 6.44 -3.71 -3.19
CA TYR A 4 7.70 -4.31 -3.66
C TYR A 4 8.34 -5.23 -2.60
N MET A 5 7.62 -5.54 -1.52
CA MET A 5 8.05 -6.55 -0.56
C MET A 5 7.78 -7.96 -1.10
N ASP A 6 8.56 -8.91 -0.60
CA ASP A 6 8.28 -10.33 -0.68
C ASP A 6 6.91 -10.66 -0.05
N GLU A 7 6.21 -11.63 -0.65
CA GLU A 7 4.81 -11.89 -0.35
C GLU A 7 4.60 -12.39 1.08
N GLU A 8 5.45 -13.32 1.55
CA GLU A 8 5.37 -13.82 2.93
C GLU A 8 5.54 -12.69 3.95
N ARG A 9 6.51 -11.78 3.75
CA ARG A 9 6.71 -10.67 4.67
C ARG A 9 5.54 -9.68 4.63
N ARG A 10 5.04 -9.35 3.45
CA ARG A 10 3.86 -8.48 3.29
C ARG A 10 2.66 -9.09 4.01
N ASP A 11 2.37 -10.36 3.77
CA ASP A 11 1.22 -11.04 4.34
C ASP A 11 1.33 -11.14 5.86
N SER A 12 2.52 -11.45 6.38
CA SER A 12 2.81 -11.40 7.82
C SER A 12 2.53 -10.02 8.43
N ILE A 13 2.88 -8.93 7.75
CA ILE A 13 2.59 -7.58 8.23
C ILE A 13 1.06 -7.34 8.27
N ILE A 14 0.35 -7.72 7.21
CA ILE A 14 -1.11 -7.54 7.15
C ILE A 14 -1.81 -8.33 8.25
N GLU A 15 -1.38 -9.57 8.50
CA GLU A 15 -1.95 -10.43 9.54
C GLU A 15 -1.67 -9.91 10.95
N ASN A 16 -0.46 -9.41 11.21
CA ASN A 16 -0.07 -8.94 12.54
C ASN A 16 -0.68 -7.58 12.91
N TYR A 17 -0.85 -6.67 11.95
CA TYR A 17 -1.29 -5.29 12.23
C TYR A 17 -2.73 -5.00 11.77
N GLY A 18 -3.29 -5.83 10.88
CA GLY A 18 -4.62 -5.62 10.31
C GLY A 18 -4.71 -4.39 9.41
N LEU A 19 -5.94 -4.07 8.98
CA LEU A 19 -6.26 -2.94 8.10
C LEU A 19 -7.35 -2.06 8.76
N ALA A 20 -6.94 -1.35 9.82
CA ALA A 20 -7.84 -0.48 10.56
C ALA A 20 -8.37 0.66 9.68
N LYS A 21 -9.68 0.91 9.76
CA LYS A 21 -10.33 1.98 9.01
C LYS A 21 -10.09 3.34 9.67
N TRP A 22 -9.61 4.32 8.90
CA TRP A 22 -9.38 5.70 9.38
C TRP A 22 -10.34 6.69 8.76
N THR A 23 -10.60 6.55 7.47
CA THR A 23 -11.51 7.38 6.68
C THR A 23 -12.42 6.48 5.85
N ARG A 24 -13.34 7.09 5.09
CA ARG A 24 -14.17 6.35 4.14
C ARG A 24 -13.38 5.76 2.96
N ASN A 25 -12.19 6.30 2.69
CA ASN A 25 -11.34 5.89 1.57
C ASN A 25 -10.30 4.84 1.99
N THR A 26 -10.10 4.59 3.28
CA THR A 26 -9.14 3.57 3.75
C THR A 26 -9.54 2.18 3.26
N LEU A 27 -8.60 1.48 2.61
CA LEU A 27 -8.75 0.06 2.29
C LEU A 27 -8.76 -0.78 3.57
N THR A 28 -9.78 -1.63 3.74
CA THR A 28 -9.95 -2.46 4.95
C THR A 28 -9.93 -3.95 4.67
N LYS A 29 -9.86 -4.35 3.40
CA LYS A 29 -9.82 -5.76 3.00
C LYS A 29 -8.46 -6.11 2.40
N LYS A 30 -7.97 -7.31 2.72
CA LYS A 30 -6.70 -7.81 2.20
C LYS A 30 -6.70 -7.84 0.67
N ASP A 31 -7.75 -8.38 0.06
CA ASP A 31 -7.82 -8.52 -1.39
C ASP A 31 -7.81 -7.16 -2.11
N GLU A 32 -8.57 -6.19 -1.62
CA GLU A 32 -8.57 -4.80 -2.15
C GLU A 32 -7.19 -4.15 -2.02
N LEU A 33 -6.49 -4.38 -0.89
CA LEU A 33 -5.11 -3.92 -0.73
C LEU A 33 -4.18 -4.61 -1.73
N LEU A 34 -4.30 -5.92 -1.94
CA LEU A 34 -3.45 -6.66 -2.86
C LEU A 34 -3.62 -6.20 -4.31
N GLU A 35 -4.84 -5.89 -4.72
CA GLU A 35 -5.16 -5.27 -6.01
C GLU A 35 -4.48 -3.90 -6.16
N GLU A 36 -4.63 -3.00 -5.19
CA GLU A 36 -3.97 -1.68 -5.20
C GLU A 36 -2.44 -1.82 -5.25
N LEU A 37 -1.85 -2.77 -4.50
CA LEU A 37 -0.42 -3.03 -4.55
C LEU A 37 0.04 -3.52 -5.93
N ALA A 38 -0.78 -4.29 -6.65
CA ALA A 38 -0.49 -4.69 -8.03
C ALA A 38 -0.54 -3.49 -8.99
N GLU A 39 -1.53 -2.60 -8.84
CA GLU A 39 -1.59 -1.36 -9.60
C GLU A 39 -0.39 -0.46 -9.32
N ILE A 40 0.01 -0.31 -8.06
CA ILE A 40 1.20 0.45 -7.66
C ILE A 40 2.45 -0.10 -8.33
N ARG A 41 2.63 -1.43 -8.40
CA ARG A 41 3.76 -2.05 -9.12
C ARG A 41 3.73 -1.73 -10.60
N SER A 42 2.55 -1.78 -11.22
CA SER A 42 2.34 -1.50 -12.63
C SER A 42 2.65 -0.04 -12.98
N ARG A 43 2.15 0.92 -12.19
CA ARG A 43 2.31 2.36 -12.45
C ARG A 43 3.59 2.99 -11.86
N GLY A 44 4.24 2.33 -10.90
CA GLY A 44 5.51 2.76 -10.31
C GLY A 44 5.41 3.76 -9.14
N TYR A 45 4.20 4.08 -8.69
CA TYR A 45 3.97 4.98 -7.54
C TYR A 45 2.65 4.65 -6.82
N ALA A 46 2.54 5.04 -5.56
CA ALA A 46 1.33 5.00 -4.75
C ALA A 46 0.70 6.40 -4.67
N LEU A 47 -0.63 6.43 -4.66
CA LEU A 47 -1.41 7.62 -4.35
C LEU A 47 -2.17 7.35 -3.06
N ASP A 48 -2.15 8.30 -2.14
CA ASP A 48 -3.04 8.33 -0.97
C ASP A 48 -4.11 9.38 -1.26
N ASP A 49 -5.37 8.97 -1.44
CA ASP A 49 -6.50 9.88 -1.67
C ASP A 49 -7.30 10.09 -0.38
N GLY A 50 -6.63 10.57 0.66
CA GLY A 50 -7.24 10.84 1.96
C GLY A 50 -7.60 9.57 2.71
N GLU A 51 -6.85 8.49 2.50
CA GLU A 51 -7.00 7.23 3.20
C GLU A 51 -6.60 7.35 4.67
N ARG A 52 -5.63 8.22 4.97
CA ARG A 52 -5.18 8.47 6.35
C ARG A 52 -5.83 9.68 7.01
N LEU A 53 -6.09 10.74 6.24
CA LEU A 53 -6.67 12.01 6.69
C LEU A 53 -7.56 12.60 5.59
N VAL A 54 -8.83 12.89 5.92
CA VAL A 54 -9.78 13.47 4.95
C VAL A 54 -9.27 14.82 4.45
N GLY A 55 -9.27 15.02 3.13
CA GLY A 55 -8.82 16.26 2.49
C GLY A 55 -7.31 16.34 2.24
N MET A 56 -6.54 15.32 2.64
CA MET A 56 -5.12 15.18 2.30
C MET A 56 -4.95 14.29 1.07
N ARG A 57 -3.96 14.60 0.22
CA ARG A 57 -3.49 13.68 -0.83
C ARG A 57 -1.99 13.51 -0.74
N GLY A 58 -1.51 12.30 -1.01
CA GLY A 58 -0.10 11.94 -1.03
C GLY A 58 0.28 11.22 -2.31
N ILE A 59 1.56 11.30 -2.68
CA ILE A 59 2.16 10.49 -3.74
C ILE A 59 3.50 9.96 -3.24
N ALA A 60 3.80 8.68 -3.53
CA ALA A 60 5.05 8.06 -3.12
C ALA A 60 5.60 7.14 -4.22
N THR A 61 6.90 7.20 -4.47
CA THR A 61 7.61 6.26 -5.36
C THR A 61 8.62 5.44 -4.56
N PRO A 62 8.85 4.16 -4.88
CA PRO A 62 9.86 3.38 -4.17
C PRO A 62 11.28 3.86 -4.54
N ILE A 63 12.11 4.08 -3.53
CA ILE A 63 13.56 4.12 -3.73
C ILE A 63 14.08 2.69 -3.63
N ARG A 64 14.74 2.21 -4.68
CA ARG A 64 15.26 0.84 -4.76
C ARG A 64 16.76 0.87 -4.93
N HIS A 65 17.44 -0.07 -4.27
CA HIS A 65 18.83 -0.34 -4.59
C HIS A 65 18.91 -0.92 -6.01
N ARG A 66 19.99 -0.57 -6.71
CA ARG A 66 20.29 -1.17 -8.00
C ARG A 66 20.81 -2.58 -7.74
N GLU A 67 20.13 -3.59 -8.27
CA GLU A 67 20.71 -4.93 -8.33
C GLU A 67 21.95 -4.83 -9.24
N THR A 68 23.10 -5.24 -8.69
CA THR A 68 24.41 -5.18 -9.37
C THR A 68 24.69 -6.50 -10.05
#